data_AF-A0AAN8K2R4-F1
#
_entry.id   AF-A0AAN8K2R4-F1
#
_cell.length_a   1.000
_cell.length_b   1.000
_cell.length_c   1.000
_cell.angle_alpha   90.00
_cell.angle_beta   90.00
_cell.angle_gamma   90.00
#
_symmetry.space_group_name_H-M   'P 1'
#
loop_
_entity.id
_entity.type
_entity.pdbx_description
1 polymer ?
#
loop_
_entity_poly.entity_id
_entity_poly.type
_entity_poly.pdbx_seq_one_letter_code
_entity_poly.pdbx_strand_id
1 'polypeptide(L)'
;MFIPRHKKKHILIAAAFSFIFIWRQSNVISGPDLFHGLFDDNRTHDYKYLIKESEICKPFPDKIFLLITVFSRTSEFEEREAIRQTWGSIAANNTEIRLVFMLGYRPETSYVDIKTESEKYHDILQEDFYDSYRNLTIKSEAILRFANTFCQGVKYILKVDSDVFINLPLLIEELRKHDGRNMIMGNVVKFPLANRNPKSKWYVDEIAYPYKYHPHYATGPAYVLSGDITTKLLSAALKTKYCFLEDIFICGIVRERAAVNLVHHRDFHYIISYVDICWIKNRITGHSYTKEEIVEIWSEKVQNKLCTWWIRMFYAFFGLFSSFV
;
A
#
# COMPACT_ATOMS: atom_id res chain seq x y z
N MET A 1 12.19 -40.17 47.84
CA MET A 1 13.29 -39.38 47.25
C MET A 1 12.97 -37.90 47.45
N PHE A 2 13.59 -37.26 48.44
CA PHE A 2 13.31 -35.88 48.83
C PHE A 2 13.96 -34.91 47.83
N ILE A 3 13.15 -34.13 47.11
CA ILE A 3 13.66 -33.02 46.29
C ILE A 3 14.10 -31.89 47.25
N PRO A 4 15.36 -31.42 47.20
CA PRO A 4 15.86 -30.39 48.11
C PRO A 4 15.05 -29.08 48.01
N ARG A 5 14.78 -28.44 49.17
CA ARG A 5 14.00 -27.18 49.29
C ARG A 5 14.50 -26.04 48.39
N HIS A 6 15.75 -26.03 47.96
CA HIS A 6 16.30 -25.03 47.03
C HIS A 6 15.84 -25.20 45.58
N LYS A 7 15.53 -26.43 45.10
CA LYS A 7 15.05 -26.64 43.72
C LYS A 7 13.58 -26.27 43.52
N LYS A 8 12.77 -26.26 44.59
CA LYS A 8 11.36 -25.82 44.53
C LYS A 8 11.23 -24.30 44.30
N LYS A 9 12.14 -23.48 44.86
CA LYS A 9 12.12 -22.02 44.64
C LYS A 9 12.44 -21.64 43.20
N HIS A 10 13.37 -22.34 42.53
CA HIS A 10 13.70 -22.05 41.13
C HIS A 10 12.61 -22.47 40.14
N ILE A 11 11.86 -23.55 40.42
CA ILE A 11 10.75 -24.00 39.57
C ILE A 11 9.54 -23.06 39.71
N LEU A 12 9.24 -22.55 40.92
CA LEU A 12 8.18 -21.56 41.15
C LEU A 12 8.51 -20.20 40.52
N ILE A 13 9.78 -19.78 40.55
CA ILE A 13 10.22 -18.53 39.90
C ILE A 13 10.20 -18.68 38.37
N ALA A 14 10.66 -19.80 37.81
CA ALA A 14 10.60 -20.05 36.38
C ALA A 14 9.15 -20.11 35.86
N ALA A 15 8.24 -20.76 36.58
CA ALA A 15 6.82 -20.77 36.24
C ALA A 15 6.18 -19.38 36.34
N ALA A 16 6.53 -18.57 37.35
CA ALA A 16 6.05 -17.19 37.47
C ALA A 16 6.60 -16.28 36.36
N PHE A 17 7.86 -16.43 35.94
CA PHE A 17 8.41 -15.71 34.79
C PHE A 17 7.83 -16.19 33.46
N SER A 18 7.57 -17.48 33.27
CA SER A 18 6.87 -17.99 32.10
C SER A 18 5.42 -17.52 32.06
N PHE A 19 4.71 -17.47 33.19
CA PHE A 19 3.37 -16.89 33.25
C PHE A 19 3.38 -15.38 33.05
N ILE A 20 4.34 -14.63 33.58
CA ILE A 20 4.45 -13.17 33.34
C ILE A 20 4.85 -12.90 31.89
N PHE A 21 5.70 -13.73 31.27
CA PHE A 21 6.11 -13.57 29.86
C PHE A 21 5.00 -13.98 28.90
N ILE A 22 4.24 -15.04 29.21
CA ILE A 22 3.03 -15.43 28.49
C ILE A 22 1.94 -14.36 28.70
N TRP A 23 1.69 -13.90 29.93
CA TRP A 23 0.70 -12.84 30.22
C TRP A 23 1.07 -11.48 29.62
N ARG A 24 2.37 -11.17 29.47
CA ARG A 24 2.85 -9.95 28.81
C ARG A 24 2.83 -10.04 27.28
N GLN A 25 2.84 -11.24 26.70
CA GLN A 25 2.51 -11.43 25.28
C GLN A 25 1.00 -11.52 25.01
N SER A 26 0.20 -11.94 26.00
CA SER A 26 -1.27 -12.03 25.89
C SER A 26 -2.00 -10.69 26.10
N ASN A 27 -1.33 -9.65 26.59
CA ASN A 27 -1.92 -8.32 26.83
C ASN A 27 -1.50 -7.24 25.82
N VAL A 28 -1.09 -7.64 24.61
CA VAL A 28 -1.33 -6.74 23.48
C VAL A 28 -2.74 -7.02 23.01
N ILE A 29 -3.67 -6.18 23.48
CA ILE A 29 -5.09 -6.25 23.13
C ILE A 29 -5.20 -5.95 21.63
N SER A 30 -5.03 -6.96 20.78
CA SER A 30 -5.47 -6.89 19.39
C SER A 30 -6.94 -7.29 19.39
N GLY A 31 -7.80 -6.29 19.28
CA GLY A 31 -9.24 -6.46 19.23
C GLY A 31 -9.90 -5.19 18.67
N PRO A 32 -11.15 -5.30 18.20
CA PRO A 32 -11.89 -4.19 17.59
C PRO A 32 -12.06 -2.95 18.48
N ASP A 33 -11.67 -3.07 19.76
CA ASP A 33 -11.86 -2.08 20.80
C ASP A 33 -10.62 -1.21 21.12
N LEU A 34 -9.45 -1.51 20.54
CA LEU A 34 -8.20 -0.83 20.91
C LEU A 34 -8.21 0.67 20.58
N PHE A 35 -8.99 1.08 19.58
CA PHE A 35 -9.03 2.45 19.05
C PHE A 35 -10.39 3.15 19.21
N HIS A 36 -11.22 2.73 20.16
CA HIS A 36 -12.56 3.30 20.39
C HIS A 36 -12.59 4.84 20.50
N GLY A 37 -11.56 5.45 21.09
CA GLY A 37 -11.46 6.92 21.20
C GLY A 37 -11.35 7.66 19.86
N LEU A 38 -11.05 6.93 18.79
CA LEU A 38 -10.98 7.42 17.42
C LEU A 38 -12.28 7.19 16.64
N PHE A 39 -13.34 6.63 17.23
CA PHE A 39 -14.59 6.47 16.51
C PHE A 39 -15.39 7.78 16.48
N ASP A 40 -16.02 8.04 15.34
CA ASP A 40 -16.77 9.26 15.05
C ASP A 40 -17.87 8.94 14.06
N ASP A 41 -19.11 8.92 14.52
CA ASP A 41 -20.27 8.52 13.71
C ASP A 41 -20.80 9.65 12.82
N ASN A 42 -20.18 10.84 12.83
CA ASN A 42 -20.67 12.02 12.10
C ASN A 42 -19.91 12.30 10.79
N ARG A 43 -19.02 11.41 10.32
CA ARG A 43 -18.32 11.67 9.06
C ARG A 43 -19.07 11.15 7.84
N THR A 44 -18.95 11.94 6.78
CA THR A 44 -19.42 11.65 5.44
C THR A 44 -18.29 11.88 4.44
N HIS A 45 -18.38 11.25 3.27
CA HIS A 45 -17.46 11.46 2.16
C HIS A 45 -18.18 12.22 1.05
N ASP A 46 -18.28 13.54 1.24
CA ASP A 46 -19.12 14.43 0.43
C ASP A 46 -18.41 15.00 -0.81
N TYR A 47 -17.29 14.40 -1.21
CA TYR A 47 -16.54 14.80 -2.40
C TYR A 47 -17.23 14.33 -3.68
N LYS A 48 -17.26 15.23 -4.66
CA LYS A 48 -17.89 15.00 -5.97
C LYS A 48 -16.84 14.52 -6.95
N TYR A 49 -17.26 13.60 -7.82
CA TYR A 49 -16.46 13.23 -8.96
C TYR A 49 -16.38 14.39 -9.96
N LEU A 50 -15.17 14.82 -10.25
CA LEU A 50 -14.86 15.67 -11.40
C LEU A 50 -14.74 14.80 -12.66
N ILE A 51 -14.10 13.64 -12.53
CA ILE A 51 -13.99 12.62 -13.57
C ILE A 51 -14.30 11.27 -12.92
N LYS A 52 -15.31 10.56 -13.44
CA LYS A 52 -15.87 9.37 -12.78
C LYS A 52 -15.25 8.05 -13.22
N GLU A 53 -14.84 7.97 -14.48
CA GLU A 53 -14.39 6.72 -15.13
C GLU A 53 -15.31 5.51 -14.85
N SER A 54 -16.63 5.73 -14.98
CA SER A 54 -17.67 4.78 -14.53
C SER A 54 -17.77 3.51 -15.37
N GLU A 55 -17.14 3.47 -16.54
CA GLU A 55 -17.26 2.37 -17.49
C GLU A 55 -16.11 1.36 -17.38
N ILE A 56 -15.02 1.69 -16.67
CA ILE A 56 -13.79 0.88 -16.64
C ILE A 56 -14.02 -0.57 -16.19
N CYS A 57 -14.99 -0.80 -15.31
CA CYS A 57 -15.30 -2.13 -14.78
C CYS A 57 -16.50 -2.82 -15.45
N LYS A 58 -17.12 -2.19 -16.44
CA LYS A 58 -18.26 -2.76 -17.17
C LYS A 58 -17.81 -3.63 -18.36
N PRO A 59 -18.69 -4.53 -18.85
CA PRO A 59 -20.00 -4.88 -18.29
C PRO A 59 -19.94 -5.92 -17.16
N PHE A 60 -18.79 -6.55 -16.93
CA PHE A 60 -18.64 -7.68 -16.00
C PHE A 60 -17.63 -7.37 -14.88
N PRO A 61 -18.01 -6.58 -13.86
CA PRO A 61 -17.10 -6.20 -12.79
C PRO A 61 -16.67 -7.40 -11.93
N ASP A 62 -17.49 -8.46 -11.84
CA ASP A 62 -17.19 -9.72 -11.15
C ASP A 62 -16.13 -10.58 -11.86
N LYS A 63 -15.81 -10.26 -13.12
CA LYS A 63 -14.75 -10.93 -13.90
C LYS A 63 -13.40 -10.23 -13.79
N ILE A 64 -13.33 -9.10 -13.09
CA ILE A 64 -12.08 -8.39 -12.90
C ILE A 64 -11.31 -9.07 -11.77
N PHE A 65 -10.17 -9.65 -12.12
CA PHE A 65 -9.26 -10.26 -11.17
C PHE A 65 -8.53 -9.19 -10.34
N LEU A 66 -8.07 -8.11 -10.98
CA LEU A 66 -7.27 -7.07 -10.32
C LEU A 66 -7.65 -5.67 -10.82
N LEU A 67 -8.10 -4.81 -9.91
CA LEU A 67 -8.20 -3.36 -10.12
C LEU A 67 -6.96 -2.69 -9.52
N ILE A 68 -6.11 -2.11 -10.36
CA ILE A 68 -4.94 -1.35 -9.97
C ILE A 68 -5.34 0.11 -9.84
N THR A 69 -5.18 0.67 -8.65
CA THR A 69 -5.45 2.07 -8.33
C THR A 69 -4.14 2.77 -8.00
N VAL A 70 -3.67 3.61 -8.91
CA VAL A 70 -2.42 4.36 -8.75
C VAL A 70 -2.73 5.71 -8.14
N PHE A 71 -2.13 6.01 -7.00
CA PHE A 71 -2.20 7.34 -6.39
C PHE A 71 -1.25 8.26 -7.14
N SER A 72 -1.81 9.25 -7.82
CA SER A 72 -1.05 10.24 -8.58
C SER A 72 -1.58 11.64 -8.30
N ARG A 73 -0.84 12.67 -8.70
CA ARG A 73 -1.25 14.08 -8.63
C ARG A 73 -1.54 14.62 -10.03
N THR A 74 -2.34 15.66 -10.13
CA THR A 74 -2.66 16.30 -11.42
C THR A 74 -1.40 16.71 -12.20
N SER A 75 -0.34 17.14 -11.52
CA SER A 75 0.95 17.51 -12.12
C SER A 75 1.78 16.34 -12.66
N GLU A 76 1.44 15.10 -12.33
CA GLU A 76 2.27 13.91 -12.60
C GLU A 76 1.88 13.20 -13.92
N PHE A 77 1.67 13.97 -14.99
CA PHE A 77 1.30 13.40 -16.29
C PHE A 77 2.37 12.42 -16.81
N GLU A 78 3.65 12.79 -16.69
CA GLU A 78 4.76 11.99 -17.22
C GLU A 78 4.98 10.70 -16.42
N GLU A 79 4.74 10.71 -15.11
CA GLU A 79 4.78 9.53 -14.26
C GLU A 79 3.65 8.56 -14.62
N ARG A 80 2.43 9.06 -14.87
CA ARG A 80 1.33 8.24 -15.37
C ARG A 80 1.66 7.64 -16.73
N GLU A 81 2.21 8.43 -17.65
CA GLU A 81 2.62 7.96 -18.97
C GLU A 81 3.71 6.88 -18.88
N ALA A 82 4.70 7.06 -18.01
CA ALA A 82 5.73 6.06 -17.76
C ALA A 82 5.12 4.76 -17.25
N ILE A 83 4.16 4.81 -16.32
CA ILE A 83 3.44 3.61 -15.85
C ILE A 83 2.68 2.93 -16.99
N ARG A 84 1.93 3.69 -17.81
CA ARG A 84 1.17 3.17 -18.96
C ARG A 84 2.08 2.43 -19.95
N GLN A 85 3.25 2.98 -20.23
CA GLN A 85 4.21 2.41 -21.19
C GLN A 85 5.04 1.25 -20.61
N THR A 86 5.02 1.05 -19.29
CA THR A 86 5.86 0.06 -18.60
C THR A 86 5.01 -1.05 -17.98
N TRP A 87 5.10 -1.26 -16.67
CA TRP A 87 4.41 -2.35 -15.98
C TRP A 87 2.89 -2.22 -16.10
N GLY A 88 2.34 -1.00 -16.18
CA GLY A 88 0.91 -0.76 -16.38
C GLY A 88 0.37 -1.26 -17.73
N SER A 89 1.23 -1.41 -18.74
CA SER A 89 0.84 -1.90 -20.08
C SER A 89 0.27 -3.32 -20.06
N ILE A 90 0.58 -4.12 -19.03
CA ILE A 90 0.02 -5.46 -18.84
C ILE A 90 -1.51 -5.38 -18.65
N ALA A 91 -2.02 -4.34 -17.99
CA ALA A 91 -3.45 -4.14 -17.80
C ALA A 91 -4.17 -3.87 -19.14
N ALA A 92 -3.55 -3.10 -20.03
CA ALA A 92 -4.13 -2.80 -21.35
C ALA A 92 -4.29 -4.06 -22.22
N ASN A 93 -3.43 -5.07 -22.02
CA ASN A 93 -3.46 -6.33 -22.76
C ASN A 93 -4.20 -7.48 -22.04
N ASN A 94 -4.83 -7.21 -20.89
CA ASN A 94 -5.49 -8.23 -20.09
C ASN A 94 -6.89 -7.78 -19.64
N THR A 95 -7.92 -8.46 -20.15
CA THR A 95 -9.33 -8.13 -19.88
C THR A 95 -9.79 -8.40 -18.45
N GLU A 96 -9.00 -9.11 -17.63
CA GLU A 96 -9.25 -9.33 -16.20
C GLU A 96 -8.55 -8.30 -15.30
N ILE A 97 -7.78 -7.37 -15.86
CA ILE A 97 -7.04 -6.35 -15.11
C ILE A 97 -7.49 -4.96 -15.54
N ARG A 98 -7.67 -4.05 -14.59
CA ARG A 98 -7.95 -2.64 -14.85
C ARG A 98 -6.93 -1.76 -14.16
N LEU A 99 -6.58 -0.64 -14.79
CA LEU A 99 -5.67 0.37 -14.26
C LEU A 99 -6.42 1.70 -14.22
N VAL A 100 -6.43 2.35 -13.06
CA VAL A 100 -7.00 3.69 -12.88
C VAL A 100 -6.07 4.55 -12.04
N PHE A 101 -5.86 5.79 -12.46
CA PHE A 101 -5.13 6.81 -11.73
C PHE A 101 -6.11 7.63 -10.89
N MET A 102 -5.87 7.67 -9.59
CA MET A 102 -6.68 8.42 -8.63
C MET A 102 -6.05 9.76 -8.31
N LEU A 103 -6.76 10.83 -8.66
CA LEU A 103 -6.35 12.21 -8.52
C LEU A 103 -7.27 12.97 -7.57
N GLY A 104 -6.72 13.89 -6.78
CA GLY A 104 -7.51 14.98 -6.19
C GLY A 104 -7.51 16.23 -7.08
N TYR A 105 -8.11 17.29 -6.58
CA TYR A 105 -8.08 18.61 -7.18
C TYR A 105 -6.86 19.42 -6.72
N ARG A 106 -6.25 20.16 -7.66
CA ARG A 106 -5.20 21.16 -7.43
C ARG A 106 -5.46 22.37 -8.33
N PRO A 107 -5.49 23.60 -7.80
CA PRO A 107 -5.71 24.79 -8.62
C PRO A 107 -4.54 25.09 -9.56
N GLU A 108 -3.35 24.55 -9.28
CA GLU A 108 -2.15 24.80 -10.08
C GLU A 108 -2.14 24.04 -11.42
N THR A 109 -3.02 23.05 -11.60
CA THR A 109 -3.11 22.29 -12.84
C THR A 109 -4.40 22.63 -13.58
N SER A 110 -4.29 22.85 -14.89
CA SER A 110 -5.43 23.09 -15.76
C SER A 110 -6.37 21.88 -15.76
N TYR A 111 -7.63 22.12 -15.41
CA TYR A 111 -8.69 21.11 -15.51
C TYR A 111 -8.85 20.58 -16.94
N VAL A 112 -8.61 21.43 -17.95
CA VAL A 112 -8.68 21.05 -19.37
C VAL A 112 -7.64 19.99 -19.70
N ASP A 113 -6.45 20.07 -19.10
CA ASP A 113 -5.35 19.14 -19.39
C ASP A 113 -5.70 17.74 -18.85
N ILE A 114 -6.18 17.66 -17.60
CA ILE A 114 -6.61 16.39 -16.99
C ILE A 114 -7.82 15.81 -17.73
N LYS A 115 -8.77 16.65 -18.14
CA LYS A 115 -9.92 16.20 -18.93
C LYS A 115 -9.48 15.65 -20.29
N THR A 116 -8.55 16.33 -20.97
CA THR A 116 -8.01 15.88 -22.26
C THR A 116 -7.26 14.56 -22.12
N GLU A 117 -6.47 14.39 -21.06
CA GLU A 117 -5.83 13.12 -20.75
C GLU A 117 -6.87 12.01 -20.50
N SER A 118 -7.90 12.29 -19.69
CA SER A 118 -8.97 11.33 -19.41
C SER A 118 -9.73 10.91 -20.67
N GLU A 119 -10.05 11.87 -21.56
CA GLU A 119 -10.69 11.60 -22.85
C GLU A 119 -9.82 10.77 -23.80
N LYS A 120 -8.50 10.81 -23.62
CA LYS A 120 -7.55 10.04 -24.43
C LYS A 120 -7.36 8.63 -23.91
N TYR A 121 -7.20 8.47 -22.59
CA TYR A 121 -6.75 7.19 -21.99
C TYR A 121 -7.85 6.44 -21.24
N HIS A 122 -8.94 7.09 -20.84
CA HIS A 122 -10.05 6.49 -20.08
C HIS A 122 -9.60 5.71 -18.84
N ASP A 123 -8.65 6.29 -18.10
CA ASP A 123 -8.04 5.67 -16.92
C ASP A 123 -7.85 6.66 -15.76
N ILE A 124 -8.62 7.76 -15.73
CA ILE A 124 -8.52 8.78 -14.68
C ILE A 124 -9.80 8.84 -13.85
N LEU A 125 -9.63 8.64 -12.54
CA LEU A 125 -10.64 8.95 -11.53
C LEU A 125 -10.20 10.22 -10.79
N GLN A 126 -11.07 11.22 -10.73
CA GLN A 126 -10.78 12.46 -10.03
C GLN A 126 -11.95 12.93 -9.17
N GLU A 127 -11.66 13.30 -7.94
CA GLU A 127 -12.60 13.95 -7.02
C GLU A 127 -12.14 15.36 -6.62
N ASP A 128 -13.07 16.16 -6.10
CA ASP A 128 -12.86 17.58 -5.78
C ASP A 128 -12.21 17.87 -4.42
N PHE A 129 -11.64 16.86 -3.74
CA PHE A 129 -10.82 17.12 -2.54
C PHE A 129 -9.47 17.72 -2.90
N TYR A 130 -8.94 18.61 -2.05
CA TYR A 130 -7.62 19.19 -2.25
C TYR A 130 -6.52 18.12 -2.11
N ASP A 131 -5.77 17.87 -3.18
CA ASP A 131 -4.75 16.80 -3.19
C ASP A 131 -3.52 17.20 -2.38
N SER A 132 -3.22 16.45 -1.33
CA SER A 132 -2.02 16.65 -0.51
C SER A 132 -1.66 15.38 0.24
N TYR A 133 -0.42 15.28 0.72
CA TYR A 133 0.00 14.15 1.56
C TYR A 133 -0.91 13.94 2.77
N ARG A 134 -1.42 15.02 3.38
CA ARG A 134 -2.33 14.94 4.54
C ARG A 134 -3.73 14.45 4.18
N ASN A 135 -4.11 14.51 2.91
CA ASN A 135 -5.42 14.11 2.41
C ASN A 135 -5.38 12.77 1.64
N LEU A 136 -4.27 12.03 1.71
CA LEU A 136 -4.20 10.69 1.11
C LEU A 136 -5.26 9.75 1.69
N THR A 137 -5.64 9.93 2.96
CA THR A 137 -6.74 9.17 3.57
C THR A 137 -8.07 9.37 2.86
N ILE A 138 -8.39 10.60 2.46
CA ILE A 138 -9.58 10.91 1.64
C ILE A 138 -9.46 10.22 0.28
N LYS A 139 -8.27 10.25 -0.32
CA LYS A 139 -7.99 9.56 -1.60
C LYS A 139 -8.23 8.04 -1.50
N SER A 140 -7.89 7.40 -0.38
CA SER A 140 -8.20 5.98 -0.15
C SER A 140 -9.69 5.70 0.06
N GLU A 141 -10.39 6.57 0.78
CA GLU A 141 -11.86 6.48 0.89
C GLU A 141 -12.53 6.61 -0.48
N ALA A 142 -12.03 7.50 -1.35
CA ALA A 142 -12.51 7.67 -2.71
C ALA A 142 -12.35 6.38 -3.54
N ILE A 143 -11.21 5.69 -3.45
CA ILE A 143 -11.02 4.38 -4.09
C ILE A 143 -11.98 3.32 -3.54
N LEU A 144 -12.17 3.26 -2.23
CA LEU A 144 -13.12 2.31 -1.63
C LEU A 144 -14.55 2.60 -2.11
N ARG A 145 -14.95 3.88 -2.16
CA ARG A 145 -16.24 4.32 -2.68
C ARG A 145 -16.40 3.97 -4.16
N PHE A 146 -15.39 4.25 -4.96
CA PHE A 146 -15.37 3.96 -6.39
C PHE A 146 -15.51 2.46 -6.65
N ALA A 147 -14.70 1.62 -6.01
CA ALA A 147 -14.75 0.17 -6.18
C ALA A 147 -16.10 -0.40 -5.73
N ASN A 148 -16.63 0.07 -4.60
CA ASN A 148 -17.96 -0.33 -4.11
C ASN A 148 -19.11 0.13 -5.03
N THR A 149 -18.91 1.17 -5.84
CA THR A 149 -19.96 1.71 -6.72
C THR A 149 -19.90 1.13 -8.14
N PHE A 150 -18.69 1.04 -8.71
CA PHE A 150 -18.51 0.75 -10.14
C PHE A 150 -17.82 -0.59 -10.43
N CYS A 151 -17.12 -1.17 -9.45
CA CYS A 151 -16.33 -2.39 -9.62
C CYS A 151 -16.76 -3.48 -8.62
N GLN A 152 -18.05 -3.58 -8.34
CA GLN A 152 -18.60 -4.57 -7.41
C GLN A 152 -18.26 -6.00 -7.86
N GLY A 153 -17.66 -6.79 -6.97
CA GLY A 153 -17.27 -8.16 -7.26
C GLY A 153 -15.86 -8.34 -7.81
N VAL A 154 -15.08 -7.26 -7.99
CA VAL A 154 -13.64 -7.37 -8.29
C VAL A 154 -12.96 -8.27 -7.26
N LYS A 155 -12.01 -9.13 -7.68
CA LYS A 155 -11.36 -10.06 -6.75
C LYS A 155 -10.32 -9.38 -5.85
N TYR A 156 -9.47 -8.53 -6.45
CA TYR A 156 -8.41 -7.81 -5.75
C TYR A 156 -8.34 -6.35 -6.17
N ILE A 157 -7.96 -5.48 -5.24
CA ILE A 157 -7.68 -4.07 -5.50
C ILE A 157 -6.26 -3.78 -5.03
N LEU A 158 -5.38 -3.34 -5.92
CA LEU A 158 -4.03 -2.90 -5.60
C LEU A 158 -4.01 -1.38 -5.44
N LYS A 159 -3.71 -0.89 -4.25
CA LYS A 159 -3.28 0.50 -4.04
C LYS A 159 -1.78 0.57 -4.27
N VAL A 160 -1.33 1.53 -5.08
CA VAL A 160 0.09 1.77 -5.34
C VAL A 160 0.36 3.26 -5.56
N ASP A 161 1.50 3.78 -5.10
CA ASP A 161 1.94 5.16 -5.36
C ASP A 161 2.59 5.30 -6.76
N SER A 162 2.58 6.50 -7.34
CA SER A 162 3.09 6.76 -8.71
C SER A 162 4.61 6.58 -8.86
N ASP A 163 5.35 6.49 -7.76
CA ASP A 163 6.81 6.30 -7.70
C ASP A 163 7.22 4.85 -7.37
N VAL A 164 6.32 3.89 -7.60
CA VAL A 164 6.51 2.47 -7.30
C VAL A 164 6.53 1.65 -8.59
N PHE A 165 7.52 0.76 -8.70
CA PHE A 165 7.55 -0.27 -9.73
C PHE A 165 6.83 -1.52 -9.23
N ILE A 166 5.89 -2.05 -10.04
CA ILE A 166 5.18 -3.30 -9.72
C ILE A 166 5.58 -4.42 -10.68
N ASN A 167 6.03 -5.54 -10.12
CA ASN A 167 6.20 -6.79 -10.83
C ASN A 167 4.85 -7.52 -10.94
N LEU A 168 3.98 -7.05 -11.85
CA LEU A 168 2.63 -7.58 -11.99
C LEU A 168 2.55 -9.10 -12.22
N PRO A 169 3.43 -9.74 -13.03
CA PRO A 169 3.39 -11.20 -13.18
C PRO A 169 3.60 -11.94 -11.85
N LEU A 170 4.58 -11.52 -11.03
CA LEU A 170 4.79 -12.11 -9.70
C LEU A 170 3.63 -11.81 -8.76
N LEU A 171 3.07 -10.60 -8.81
CA LEU A 171 1.90 -10.26 -8.00
C LEU A 171 0.72 -11.17 -8.32
N ILE A 172 0.40 -11.35 -9.60
CA ILE A 172 -0.73 -12.18 -10.05
C ILE A 172 -0.51 -13.64 -9.64
N GLU A 173 0.70 -14.17 -9.80
CA GLU A 173 1.05 -15.53 -9.36
C GLU A 173 0.83 -15.68 -7.85
N GLU A 174 1.28 -14.70 -7.06
CA GLU A 174 1.09 -14.73 -5.61
C GLU A 174 -0.40 -14.65 -5.24
N LEU A 175 -1.15 -13.70 -5.80
CA LEU A 175 -2.58 -13.53 -5.51
C LEU A 175 -3.44 -14.74 -5.89
N ARG A 176 -3.01 -15.56 -6.85
CA ARG A 176 -3.68 -16.82 -7.21
C ARG A 176 -3.54 -17.91 -6.14
N LYS A 177 -2.56 -17.79 -5.22
CA LYS A 177 -2.36 -18.74 -4.10
C LYS A 177 -3.30 -18.48 -2.93
N HIS A 178 -4.00 -17.33 -2.92
CA HIS A 178 -4.93 -16.93 -1.87
C HIS A 178 -6.38 -17.05 -2.35
N ASP A 179 -7.29 -17.24 -1.40
CA ASP A 179 -8.73 -17.34 -1.66
C ASP A 179 -9.36 -15.98 -2.05
N GLY A 180 -8.68 -14.89 -1.72
CA GLY A 180 -9.08 -13.53 -2.06
C GLY A 180 -10.20 -13.00 -1.19
N ARG A 181 -10.20 -13.34 0.11
CA ARG A 181 -11.27 -12.94 1.04
C ARG A 181 -10.73 -12.33 2.31
N ASN A 182 -11.48 -11.36 2.82
CA ASN A 182 -11.27 -10.72 4.11
C ASN A 182 -9.81 -10.34 4.45
N MET A 183 -9.05 -9.78 3.51
CA MET A 183 -7.63 -9.50 3.75
C MET A 183 -7.09 -8.20 3.16
N ILE A 184 -6.10 -7.66 3.85
CA ILE A 184 -5.14 -6.68 3.33
C ILE A 184 -3.77 -7.35 3.32
N MET A 185 -3.08 -7.35 2.18
CA MET A 185 -1.76 -7.92 2.00
C MET A 185 -0.74 -6.85 1.65
N GLY A 186 0.43 -6.89 2.30
CA GLY A 186 1.56 -6.02 1.98
C GLY A 186 2.73 -6.22 2.94
N ASN A 187 3.67 -5.29 2.98
CA ASN A 187 4.72 -5.33 4.00
C ASN A 187 4.17 -4.84 5.33
N VAL A 188 4.28 -5.64 6.39
CA VAL A 188 3.57 -5.36 7.63
C VAL A 188 4.55 -4.87 8.68
N VAL A 189 4.30 -3.66 9.18
CA VAL A 189 5.04 -3.11 10.32
C VAL A 189 4.30 -3.51 11.60
N LYS A 190 5.03 -4.13 12.54
CA LYS A 190 4.49 -4.57 13.82
C LYS A 190 4.86 -3.61 14.94
N PHE A 191 3.89 -3.33 15.82
CA PHE A 191 3.98 -2.39 16.95
C PHE A 191 4.77 -1.08 16.68
N PRO A 192 4.47 -0.32 15.61
CA PRO A 192 5.15 0.93 15.34
C PRO A 192 4.84 1.97 16.43
N LEU A 193 5.85 2.72 16.88
CA LEU A 193 5.64 3.84 17.80
C LEU A 193 4.99 5.02 17.08
N ALA A 194 4.04 5.69 17.73
CA ALA A 194 3.52 6.96 17.26
C ALA A 194 4.62 8.03 17.35
N ASN A 195 4.92 8.69 16.24
CA ASN A 195 5.99 9.67 16.18
C ASN A 195 5.56 10.98 16.84
N ARG A 196 6.17 11.32 17.97
CA ARG A 196 5.89 12.52 18.77
C ARG A 196 6.83 13.69 18.50
N ASN A 197 7.70 13.60 17.49
CA ASN A 197 8.60 14.68 17.13
C ASN A 197 7.90 15.67 16.17
N PRO A 198 7.61 16.92 16.59
CA PRO A 198 6.90 17.90 15.75
C PRO A 198 7.63 18.28 14.45
N LYS A 199 8.93 18.00 14.35
CA LYS A 199 9.74 18.23 13.14
C LYS A 199 9.62 17.10 12.12
N SER A 200 9.03 15.96 12.50
CA SER A 200 8.88 14.84 11.57
C SER A 200 7.66 15.05 10.68
N LYS A 201 7.80 14.69 9.38
CA LYS A 201 6.66 14.61 8.46
C LYS A 201 5.58 13.61 8.91
N TRP A 202 5.92 12.70 9.82
CA TRP A 202 5.02 11.71 10.40
C TRP A 202 4.57 12.06 11.82
N TYR A 203 4.74 13.31 12.28
CA TYR A 203 4.31 13.75 13.60
C TYR A 203 2.81 13.51 13.81
N VAL A 204 2.48 12.82 14.90
CA VAL A 204 1.12 12.63 15.37
C VAL A 204 0.96 13.26 16.74
N ASP A 205 0.00 14.17 16.84
CA ASP A 205 -0.33 14.85 18.09
C ASP A 205 -0.90 13.86 19.13
N GLU A 206 -0.49 14.01 20.40
CA GLU A 206 -0.91 13.11 21.48
C GLU A 206 -2.39 13.28 21.85
N ILE A 207 -2.94 14.48 21.71
CA ILE A 207 -4.37 14.73 21.95
C ILE A 207 -5.19 14.08 20.84
N ALA A 208 -4.75 14.21 19.58
CA ALA A 208 -5.44 13.61 18.44
C ALA A 208 -5.32 12.07 18.41
N TYR A 209 -4.21 11.53 18.90
CA TYR A 209 -3.95 10.09 18.96
C TYR A 209 -3.27 9.76 20.29
N PRO A 210 -4.01 9.37 21.35
CA PRO A 210 -3.45 9.18 22.69
C PRO A 210 -2.69 7.86 22.87
N TYR A 211 -2.64 7.02 21.83
CA TYR A 211 -2.01 5.70 21.92
C TYR A 211 -0.50 5.77 21.65
N LYS A 212 0.27 5.02 22.43
CA LYS A 212 1.73 4.94 22.27
C LYS A 212 2.15 4.27 20.96
N TYR A 213 1.40 3.26 20.54
CA TYR A 213 1.69 2.45 19.36
C TYR A 213 0.57 2.59 18.34
N HIS A 214 0.96 2.62 17.07
CA HIS A 214 0.07 2.37 15.96
C HIS A 214 -0.35 0.88 15.91
N PRO A 215 -1.52 0.57 15.34
CA PRO A 215 -1.87 -0.81 14.99
C PRO A 215 -0.85 -1.39 14.01
N HIS A 216 -0.88 -2.71 13.83
CA HIS A 216 -0.21 -3.32 12.69
C HIS A 216 -0.85 -2.82 11.39
N TYR A 217 -0.02 -2.40 10.44
CA TYR A 217 -0.46 -1.87 9.17
C TYR A 217 0.46 -2.35 8.03
N ALA A 218 -0.08 -2.41 6.81
CA ALA A 218 0.70 -2.60 5.60
C ALA A 218 1.25 -1.25 5.13
N THR A 219 2.54 -1.19 4.76
CA THR A 219 3.21 0.06 4.39
C THR A 219 2.62 0.75 3.17
N GLY A 220 2.58 2.08 3.18
CA GLY A 220 1.93 2.92 2.16
C GLY A 220 2.27 2.70 0.68
N PRO A 221 3.52 2.46 0.24
CA PRO A 221 3.85 2.46 -1.19
C PRO A 221 3.01 1.51 -2.03
N ALA A 222 2.68 0.33 -1.48
CA ALA A 222 1.75 -0.59 -2.11
C ALA A 222 1.15 -1.58 -1.12
N TYR A 223 -0.13 -1.88 -1.30
CA TYR A 223 -0.83 -2.96 -0.61
C TYR A 223 -2.04 -3.44 -1.43
N VAL A 224 -2.44 -4.69 -1.22
CA VAL A 224 -3.60 -5.30 -1.88
C VAL A 224 -4.73 -5.47 -0.88
N LEU A 225 -5.94 -5.11 -1.29
CA LEU A 225 -7.20 -5.39 -0.62
C LEU A 225 -7.89 -6.53 -1.37
N SER A 226 -8.53 -7.45 -0.65
CA SER A 226 -9.56 -8.28 -1.28
C SER A 226 -10.78 -7.42 -1.65
N GLY A 227 -11.49 -7.72 -2.73
CA GLY A 227 -12.61 -6.86 -3.15
C GLY A 227 -13.82 -6.93 -2.22
N ASP A 228 -14.00 -8.05 -1.52
CA ASP A 228 -15.10 -8.31 -0.59
C ASP A 228 -15.07 -7.43 0.67
N ILE A 229 -13.94 -6.75 0.96
CA ILE A 229 -13.83 -5.87 2.15
C ILE A 229 -14.16 -4.41 1.87
N THR A 230 -14.34 -4.00 0.62
CA THR A 230 -14.54 -2.58 0.23
C THR A 230 -15.68 -1.91 0.99
N THR A 231 -16.87 -2.52 1.00
CA THR A 231 -18.06 -1.97 1.68
C THR A 231 -17.83 -1.79 3.18
N LYS A 232 -17.27 -2.81 3.85
CA LYS A 232 -17.07 -2.76 5.31
C LYS A 232 -15.89 -1.88 5.72
N LEU A 233 -14.83 -1.82 4.93
CA LEU A 233 -13.75 -0.86 5.15
C LEU A 233 -14.27 0.57 4.98
N LEU A 234 -15.03 0.86 3.93
CA LEU A 234 -15.62 2.19 3.74
C LEU A 234 -16.55 2.57 4.91
N SER A 235 -17.43 1.65 5.32
CA SER A 235 -18.32 1.89 6.45
C SER A 235 -17.56 2.12 7.77
N ALA A 236 -16.50 1.35 8.02
CA ALA A 236 -15.65 1.53 9.19
C ALA A 236 -14.84 2.83 9.13
N ALA A 237 -14.32 3.20 7.95
CA ALA A 237 -13.59 4.44 7.71
C ALA A 237 -14.46 5.63 8.08
N LEU A 238 -15.66 5.74 7.50
CA LEU A 238 -16.62 6.82 7.76
C LEU A 238 -17.07 6.91 9.23
N LYS A 239 -16.82 5.88 10.04
CA LYS A 239 -17.09 5.87 11.48
C LYS A 239 -15.83 6.04 12.35
N THR A 240 -14.75 6.53 11.77
CA THR A 240 -13.43 6.68 12.41
C THR A 240 -12.87 8.06 12.11
N LYS A 241 -12.46 8.81 13.12
CA LYS A 241 -11.76 10.09 13.02
C LYS A 241 -10.56 9.99 12.09
N TYR A 242 -10.39 10.99 11.23
CA TYR A 242 -9.28 11.02 10.29
C TYR A 242 -7.92 10.93 10.97
N CYS A 243 -7.08 10.04 10.44
CA CYS A 243 -5.64 10.08 10.62
C CYS A 243 -5.03 10.38 9.25
N PHE A 244 -4.14 11.38 9.18
CA PHE A 244 -3.53 11.81 7.91
C PHE A 244 -2.50 10.81 7.37
N LEU A 245 -2.04 9.88 8.21
CA LEU A 245 -1.18 8.77 7.81
C LEU A 245 -2.09 7.68 7.24
N GLU A 246 -2.23 7.72 5.92
CA GLU A 246 -3.20 6.92 5.16
C GLU A 246 -3.07 5.41 5.40
N ASP A 247 -1.84 4.89 5.40
CA ASP A 247 -1.57 3.46 5.58
C ASP A 247 -1.91 2.98 7.01
N ILE A 248 -1.57 3.78 8.01
CA ILE A 248 -1.98 3.55 9.41
C ILE A 248 -3.50 3.65 9.56
N PHE A 249 -4.14 4.58 8.86
CA PHE A 249 -5.59 4.74 8.90
C PHE A 249 -6.30 3.53 8.29
N ILE A 250 -6.05 3.24 7.00
CA ILE A 250 -6.75 2.18 6.24
C ILE A 250 -6.32 0.80 6.72
N CYS A 251 -5.01 0.49 6.68
CA CYS A 251 -4.50 -0.84 6.93
C CYS A 251 -4.36 -1.17 8.43
N GLY A 252 -4.49 -0.16 9.28
CA GLY A 252 -4.38 -0.27 10.72
C GLY A 252 -5.72 -0.06 11.42
N ILE A 253 -6.07 1.19 11.67
CA ILE A 253 -7.21 1.57 12.54
C ILE A 253 -8.54 1.07 11.96
N VAL A 254 -8.80 1.39 10.69
CA VAL A 254 -10.04 1.00 10.00
C VAL A 254 -10.10 -0.51 9.79
N ARG A 255 -8.97 -1.14 9.42
CA ARG A 255 -8.86 -2.60 9.30
C ARG A 255 -9.25 -3.33 10.59
N GLU A 256 -8.72 -2.90 11.74
CA GLU A 256 -9.07 -3.48 13.05
C GLU A 256 -10.57 -3.32 13.35
N ARG A 257 -11.12 -2.13 13.13
CA ARG A 257 -12.56 -1.86 13.29
C ARG A 257 -13.43 -2.73 12.38
N ALA A 258 -12.99 -3.00 11.15
CA ALA A 258 -13.70 -3.81 10.16
C ALA A 258 -13.45 -5.33 10.29
N ALA A 259 -12.67 -5.75 11.30
CA ALA A 259 -12.26 -7.15 11.51
C ALA A 259 -11.68 -7.80 10.23
N VAL A 260 -10.78 -7.07 9.57
CA VAL A 260 -10.09 -7.53 8.36
C VAL A 260 -8.71 -8.09 8.70
N ASN A 261 -8.34 -9.21 8.07
CA ASN A 261 -7.05 -9.84 8.31
C ASN A 261 -5.92 -9.05 7.65
N LEU A 262 -4.76 -9.04 8.30
CA LEU A 262 -3.54 -8.44 7.76
C LEU A 262 -2.53 -9.53 7.42
N VAL A 263 -2.13 -9.61 6.16
CA VAL A 263 -1.25 -10.64 5.62
C VAL A 263 0.10 -10.01 5.27
N HIS A 264 1.16 -10.49 5.95
CA HIS A 264 2.51 -10.03 5.67
C HIS A 264 3.08 -10.71 4.42
N HIS A 265 3.60 -9.93 3.49
CA HIS A 265 4.34 -10.41 2.35
C HIS A 265 5.64 -9.61 2.16
N ARG A 266 6.79 -10.28 2.33
CA ARG A 266 8.12 -9.64 2.35
C ARG A 266 8.55 -9.02 1.02
N ASP A 267 7.98 -9.48 -0.09
CA ASP A 267 8.34 -9.01 -1.43
C ASP A 267 7.64 -7.71 -1.83
N PHE A 268 6.73 -7.22 -0.99
CA PHE A 268 6.33 -5.81 -1.02
C PHE A 268 7.46 -5.03 -0.36
N HIS A 269 8.33 -4.41 -1.15
CA HIS A 269 9.39 -3.57 -0.63
C HIS A 269 8.99 -2.09 -0.63
N TYR A 270 9.33 -1.40 0.47
CA TYR A 270 8.91 -0.03 0.74
C TYR A 270 10.09 0.92 1.02
N ILE A 271 11.32 0.41 1.17
CA ILE A 271 12.51 1.23 1.41
C ILE A 271 13.04 1.70 0.06
N ILE A 272 13.54 2.94 0.00
CA ILE A 272 14.23 3.49 -1.16
C ILE A 272 15.28 2.50 -1.63
N SER A 273 15.09 2.00 -2.84
CA SER A 273 15.86 0.95 -3.45
C SER A 273 16.64 1.54 -4.61
N TYR A 274 17.91 1.15 -4.74
CA TYR A 274 18.64 1.43 -5.96
C TYR A 274 18.00 0.69 -7.13
N VAL A 275 18.21 1.21 -8.34
CA VAL A 275 17.85 0.52 -9.59
C VAL A 275 18.79 -0.67 -9.77
N ASP A 276 18.45 -1.78 -9.11
CA ASP A 276 19.12 -3.08 -9.27
C ASP A 276 18.10 -4.11 -9.78
N ILE A 277 18.15 -4.38 -11.08
CA ILE A 277 17.25 -5.32 -11.73
C ILE A 277 17.29 -6.72 -11.12
N CYS A 278 18.43 -7.15 -10.57
CA CYS A 278 18.56 -8.48 -9.95
C CYS A 278 17.80 -8.58 -8.64
N TRP A 279 17.80 -7.47 -7.92
CA TRP A 279 17.03 -7.35 -6.71
C TRP A 279 15.53 -7.21 -7.04
N ILE A 280 15.15 -6.36 -8.01
CA ILE A 280 13.74 -6.12 -8.39
C ILE A 280 13.07 -7.36 -9.02
N LYS A 281 13.81 -8.17 -9.78
CA LYS A 281 13.29 -9.36 -10.48
C LYS A 281 12.54 -10.33 -9.56
N ASN A 282 12.97 -10.43 -8.30
CA ASN A 282 12.41 -11.35 -7.30
C ASN A 282 11.57 -10.63 -6.23
N ARG A 283 11.12 -9.40 -6.51
CA ARG A 283 10.24 -8.63 -5.63
C ARG A 283 8.96 -8.28 -6.34
N ILE A 284 7.88 -8.15 -5.57
CA ILE A 284 6.57 -7.70 -6.05
C ILE A 284 6.63 -6.19 -6.28
N THR A 285 7.27 -5.44 -5.37
CA THR A 285 7.38 -3.98 -5.48
C THR A 285 8.81 -3.50 -5.26
N GLY A 286 9.14 -2.36 -5.88
CA GLY A 286 10.29 -1.53 -5.52
C GLY A 286 9.87 -0.07 -5.43
N HIS A 287 10.50 0.68 -4.53
CA HIS A 287 10.16 2.06 -4.17
C HIS A 287 11.46 2.75 -3.73
N SER A 288 11.65 4.06 -3.83
CA SER A 288 10.94 5.02 -4.67
C SER A 288 11.78 5.21 -5.93
N TYR A 289 11.14 5.33 -7.09
CA TYR A 289 11.79 5.48 -8.39
C TYR A 289 11.30 6.71 -9.13
N THR A 290 12.17 7.33 -9.94
CA THR A 290 11.74 8.30 -10.94
C THR A 290 11.04 7.59 -12.11
N LYS A 291 10.32 8.37 -12.93
CA LYS A 291 9.71 7.86 -14.17
C LYS A 291 10.74 7.25 -15.13
N GLU A 292 11.94 7.81 -15.23
CA GLU A 292 13.03 7.29 -16.05
C GLU A 292 13.54 5.95 -15.49
N GLU A 293 13.70 5.84 -14.18
CA GLU A 293 14.11 4.60 -13.51
C GLU A 293 13.06 3.50 -13.70
N ILE A 294 11.75 3.81 -13.62
CA ILE A 294 10.67 2.85 -13.91
C ILE A 294 10.77 2.32 -15.34
N VAL A 295 11.04 3.20 -16.32
CA VAL A 295 11.24 2.82 -17.73
C VAL A 295 12.50 1.96 -17.90
N GLU A 296 13.60 2.31 -17.24
CA GLU A 296 14.83 1.54 -17.26
C GLU A 296 14.61 0.12 -16.72
N ILE A 297 14.04 -0.01 -15.51
CA ILE A 297 13.73 -1.29 -14.87
C ILE A 297 12.89 -2.17 -15.79
N TRP A 298 11.84 -1.60 -16.41
CA TRP A 298 10.97 -2.31 -17.32
C TRP A 298 11.71 -2.81 -18.57
N SER A 299 12.49 -1.94 -19.20
CA SER A 299 13.28 -2.27 -20.39
C SER A 299 14.27 -3.41 -20.11
N GLU A 300 15.02 -3.34 -19.01
CA GLU A 300 15.97 -4.39 -18.62
C GLU A 300 15.27 -5.73 -18.33
N LYS A 301 14.07 -5.67 -17.76
CA LYS A 301 13.25 -6.85 -17.51
C LYS A 301 12.74 -7.49 -18.79
N VAL A 302 12.19 -6.70 -19.71
CA VAL A 302 11.68 -7.16 -21.02
C VAL A 302 12.81 -7.78 -21.85
N GLN A 303 14.00 -7.19 -21.83
CA GLN A 303 15.18 -7.73 -22.50
C GLN A 303 15.78 -8.96 -21.80
N ASN A 304 15.18 -9.42 -20.71
CA ASN A 304 15.65 -10.51 -19.85
C ASN A 304 17.16 -10.42 -19.55
N LYS A 305 17.68 -9.20 -19.32
CA LYS A 305 19.11 -9.00 -19.07
C LYS A 305 19.58 -9.90 -17.93
N LEU A 306 20.65 -10.67 -18.17
CA LEU A 306 21.21 -11.56 -17.17
C LEU A 306 21.70 -10.76 -15.96
N CYS A 307 21.59 -11.37 -14.78
CA CYS A 307 22.09 -10.80 -13.54
C CYS A 307 23.62 -10.82 -13.50
N THR A 308 24.22 -9.78 -14.05
CA THR A 308 25.68 -9.66 -14.19
C THR A 308 26.25 -8.66 -13.18
N TRP A 309 25.71 -8.63 -11.96
CA TRP A 309 26.18 -7.75 -10.88
C TRP A 309 27.69 -7.88 -10.65
N TRP A 310 28.20 -9.13 -10.72
CA TRP A 310 29.62 -9.46 -10.70
C TRP A 310 30.41 -8.78 -11.82
N ILE A 311 29.86 -8.65 -13.04
CA ILE A 311 30.53 -8.05 -14.19
C ILE A 311 30.61 -6.53 -14.02
N ARG A 312 29.54 -5.87 -13.57
CA ARG A 312 29.56 -4.42 -13.26
C ARG A 312 30.55 -4.12 -12.13
N MET A 313 30.59 -4.95 -11.08
CA MET A 313 31.60 -4.86 -10.03
C MET A 313 33.01 -5.13 -10.54
N PHE A 314 33.20 -6.11 -11.44
CA PHE A 314 34.49 -6.42 -12.05
C PHE A 314 35.01 -5.23 -12.87
N TYR A 315 34.17 -4.60 -13.69
CA TYR A 315 34.57 -3.41 -14.46
C TYR A 315 34.74 -2.16 -13.58
N ALA A 316 33.99 -2.01 -12.48
CA ALA A 316 34.21 -0.91 -11.54
C ALA A 316 35.51 -1.08 -10.73
N PHE A 317 35.89 -2.31 -10.36
CA PHE A 317 37.13 -2.59 -9.65
C PHE A 317 38.37 -2.62 -10.57
N PHE A 318 38.24 -3.12 -11.80
CA PHE A 318 39.37 -3.24 -12.73
C PHE A 318 39.45 -2.13 -13.79
N GLY A 319 38.37 -1.37 -14.02
CA GLY A 319 38.35 -0.23 -14.95
C GLY A 319 39.08 1.02 -14.45
N LEU A 320 39.53 1.04 -13.20
CA LEU A 320 40.44 2.07 -12.65
C LEU A 320 41.92 1.81 -12.96
N PHE A 321 42.27 0.70 -13.62
CA PHE A 321 43.66 0.36 -13.98
C PHE A 321 44.03 0.59 -15.45
N SER A 322 43.09 1.04 -16.31
CA SER A 322 43.39 1.28 -17.73
C SER A 322 43.77 2.72 -18.08
N SER A 323 44.21 3.53 -17.10
CA SER A 323 44.70 4.91 -17.34
C SER A 323 46.21 5.10 -17.11
N PHE A 324 46.97 4.00 -16.99
CA PHE A 324 48.43 4.05 -16.93
C PHE A 324 49.03 2.92 -17.79
N VAL A 325 49.07 3.13 -19.11
CA VAL A 325 50.18 2.73 -19.99
C VAL A 325 50.29 3.76 -21.10
#